data_AF-A0A2X0KZ85-F1
#
_entry.id   AF-A0A2X0KZ85-F1
#
_cell.length_a   1.000
_cell.length_b   1.000
_cell.length_c   1.000
_cell.angle_alpha   90.00
_cell.angle_beta   90.00
_cell.angle_gamma   90.00
#
_symmetry.space_group_name_H-M   'P 1'
#
loop_
_entity.id
_entity.type
_entity.pdbx_description
1 polymer ?
#
loop_
_entity_poly.entity_id
_entity_poly.type
_entity_poly.pdbx_seq_one_letter_code
_entity_poly.pdbx_strand_id
1 'polypeptide(L)'
;MIALTSDRKRTVARTWTATILMMVLASDLVSAADPLYKSNSGQNSAYTPVAEYKKYSEHCAMKQVHLLQTPGARQPAPNPSASMQATLAKVINKTHYARSEMAFLANYTYNLGDEGSLIPFGASQLYDAGSTIGKRYCSGPLGKVFCGTPFLRSSSSTRLRESAGNWSEGFLSSQYTKTPIQTSVIISETSDSRNTLSNNCPNLVSIVPDAQDEWRAVWTPAVVQRLQSEESYGLNSTDVLNFAYLCAFDSYAINATSPFCGLFKSYEWAYIEYDGDLDKYYGNAYPGAPLSRSQGAGYVNELLARLTSDRSYVDKDTTQFYADVGYNNLMLAVFGILGFFQDDPLSTTLPCPMRSFVSSKMVPFAGRMVVESLDCSGAFEGGYWGKIFKGRTDFVRVMVNDQAMDLTSLCGQSKVTERGTYCTRSAFVEALAKANAVATKEFEGCGFGK
;
A
#
# COMPACT_ATOMS: atom_id res chain seq x y z
N MET A 1 87.09 27.84 49.98
CA MET A 1 87.93 26.76 49.44
C MET A 1 87.09 25.93 48.48
N ILE A 2 87.51 25.88 47.21
CA ILE A 2 87.44 24.74 46.26
C ILE A 2 86.02 24.19 46.00
N ALA A 3 85.30 24.61 44.95
CA ALA A 3 85.39 24.18 43.53
C ALA A 3 85.07 22.69 43.28
N LEU A 4 83.99 22.41 42.52
CA LEU A 4 84.01 21.73 41.21
C LEU A 4 82.61 21.22 40.78
N THR A 5 82.25 21.68 39.59
CA THR A 5 81.31 21.21 38.56
C THR A 5 80.97 19.71 38.51
N SER A 6 79.74 19.35 38.15
CA SER A 6 79.45 18.52 36.96
C SER A 6 77.95 18.43 36.64
N ASP A 7 77.67 18.17 35.37
CA ASP A 7 76.50 18.43 34.54
C ASP A 7 75.57 17.20 34.38
N ARG A 8 74.35 17.47 33.89
CA ARG A 8 73.35 16.58 33.23
C ARG A 8 72.67 15.44 34.01
N LYS A 9 71.33 15.50 34.03
CA LYS A 9 70.49 14.97 32.92
C LYS A 9 69.07 15.57 32.95
N ARG A 10 68.66 16.05 31.78
CA ARG A 10 67.32 16.54 31.44
C ARG A 10 66.31 15.40 31.44
N THR A 11 65.12 15.62 31.99
CA THR A 11 63.89 14.96 31.52
C THR A 11 62.79 16.01 31.50
N VAL A 12 62.47 16.48 30.29
CA VAL A 12 61.44 17.47 30.02
C VAL A 12 60.10 16.74 29.97
N ALA A 13 59.23 17.00 30.94
CA ALA A 13 57.83 16.62 30.87
C ALA A 13 57.13 17.49 29.83
N ARG A 14 56.77 16.90 28.68
CA ARG A 14 55.88 17.50 27.67
C ARG A 14 54.44 17.35 28.14
N THR A 15 53.85 18.41 28.66
CA THR A 15 52.39 18.56 28.79
C THR A 15 51.81 18.82 27.40
N TRP A 16 51.06 17.84 26.88
CA TRP A 16 50.24 18.00 25.68
C TRP A 16 48.95 18.73 26.06
N THR A 17 48.81 19.99 25.67
CA THR A 17 47.52 20.68 25.64
C THR A 17 46.75 20.20 24.40
N ALA A 18 45.83 19.26 24.59
CA ALA A 18 44.88 18.86 23.56
C ALA A 18 43.74 19.91 23.51
N THR A 19 43.79 20.79 22.51
CA THR A 19 42.69 21.66 22.14
C THR A 19 41.60 20.80 21.49
N ILE A 20 40.57 20.42 22.24
CA ILE A 20 39.38 19.77 21.70
C ILE A 20 38.55 20.85 21.01
N LEU A 21 38.69 20.94 19.69
CA LEU A 21 37.75 21.67 18.84
C LEU A 21 36.51 20.77 18.68
N MET A 22 35.49 20.97 19.51
CA MET A 22 34.17 20.42 19.25
C MET A 22 33.58 21.13 18.03
N MET A 23 33.76 20.54 16.84
CA MET A 23 32.86 20.81 15.72
C MET A 23 31.51 20.19 16.06
N VAL A 24 30.60 21.00 16.60
CA VAL A 24 29.17 20.68 16.61
C VAL A 24 28.68 20.86 15.18
N LEU A 25 28.76 19.79 14.37
CA LEU A 25 27.88 19.65 13.22
C LEU A 25 26.49 19.34 13.77
N ALA A 26 25.73 20.40 14.06
CA ALA A 26 24.28 20.29 14.14
C ALA A 26 23.79 19.99 12.71
N SER A 27 23.76 18.72 12.35
CA SER A 27 22.87 18.26 11.30
C SER A 27 21.45 18.39 11.83
N ASP A 28 20.85 19.56 11.63
CA ASP A 28 19.40 19.72 11.68
C ASP A 28 18.79 18.95 10.49
N LEU A 29 18.84 17.62 10.55
CA LEU A 29 17.86 16.79 9.88
C LEU A 29 16.62 16.77 10.77
N VAL A 30 15.92 17.90 10.81
CA VAL A 30 14.47 17.82 10.90
C VAL A 30 14.09 17.02 9.65
N SER A 31 13.81 15.73 9.82
CA SER A 31 13.11 14.98 8.79
C SER A 31 11.86 15.79 8.51
N ALA A 32 11.84 16.55 7.39
CA ALA A 32 10.64 17.22 6.96
C ALA A 32 9.56 16.15 6.96
N ALA A 33 8.50 16.37 7.73
CA ALA A 33 7.39 15.44 7.76
C ALA A 33 6.98 15.16 6.31
N ASP A 34 6.75 13.89 5.97
CA ASP A 34 6.42 13.52 4.61
C ASP A 34 5.25 14.38 4.10
N PRO A 35 5.30 14.88 2.85
CA PRO A 35 4.24 15.71 2.32
C PRO A 35 2.87 15.03 2.47
N LEU A 36 1.89 15.76 3.02
CA LEU A 36 0.60 15.18 3.41
C LEU A 36 -0.17 14.53 2.27
N TYR A 37 0.01 15.00 1.02
CA TYR A 37 -0.59 14.38 -0.16
C TYR A 37 -0.15 12.93 -0.37
N LYS A 38 1.03 12.54 0.12
CA LYS A 38 1.53 11.16 0.01
C LYS A 38 0.77 10.20 0.90
N SER A 39 0.17 10.66 2.00
CA SER A 39 -0.46 9.83 3.03
C SER A 39 -1.94 10.12 3.28
N ASN A 40 -2.50 11.16 2.66
CA ASN A 40 -3.87 11.63 2.88
C ASN A 40 -4.62 11.95 1.57
N SER A 41 -4.34 11.20 0.50
CA SER A 41 -5.04 11.30 -0.80
C SER A 41 -5.86 10.04 -1.10
N GLY A 42 -6.32 9.33 -0.06
CA GLY A 42 -7.04 8.07 -0.18
C GLY A 42 -6.21 7.02 -0.93
N GLN A 43 -6.84 6.32 -1.87
CA GLN A 43 -6.19 5.36 -2.76
C GLN A 43 -5.14 5.98 -3.68
N ASN A 44 -5.15 7.30 -3.87
CA ASN A 44 -4.16 8.01 -4.70
C ASN A 44 -2.90 8.37 -3.90
N SER A 45 -2.85 8.00 -2.62
CA SER A 45 -1.65 8.09 -1.78
C SER A 45 -0.53 7.20 -2.30
N ALA A 46 0.71 7.57 -2.02
CA ALA A 46 1.86 6.74 -2.32
C ALA A 46 2.03 5.68 -1.21
N TYR A 47 2.54 4.51 -1.58
CA TYR A 47 2.92 3.49 -0.59
C TYR A 47 3.77 4.10 0.53
N THR A 48 3.32 3.91 1.76
CA THR A 48 4.08 4.13 2.98
C THR A 48 3.87 2.93 3.91
N PRO A 49 4.90 2.45 4.61
CA PRO A 49 4.74 1.35 5.55
C PRO A 49 3.85 1.80 6.71
N VAL A 50 2.77 1.05 6.96
CA VAL A 50 1.82 1.35 8.05
C VAL A 50 2.41 0.98 9.42
N ALA A 51 3.33 0.02 9.42
CA ALA A 51 4.14 -0.31 10.57
C ALA A 51 5.54 -0.74 10.13
N GLU A 52 6.49 -0.72 11.07
CA GLU A 52 7.78 -1.36 10.85
C GLU A 52 7.59 -2.86 10.61
N TYR A 53 8.15 -3.35 9.50
CA TYR A 53 8.14 -4.79 9.23
C TYR A 53 8.96 -5.54 10.28
N LYS A 54 8.30 -6.50 10.94
CA LYS A 54 8.94 -7.44 11.84
C LYS A 54 9.16 -8.78 11.14
N LYS A 55 10.43 -9.16 10.99
CA LYS A 55 10.79 -10.49 10.50
C LYS A 55 10.15 -11.57 11.38
N TYR A 56 9.72 -12.66 10.76
CA TYR A 56 9.20 -13.81 11.50
C TYR A 56 10.22 -14.37 12.51
N SER A 57 9.72 -15.04 13.56
CA SER A 57 10.55 -15.62 14.62
C SER A 57 11.68 -16.50 14.07
N GLU A 58 12.86 -16.44 14.71
CA GLU A 58 14.01 -17.30 14.37
C GLU A 58 13.72 -18.81 14.55
N HIS A 59 12.66 -19.15 15.28
CA HIS A 59 12.20 -20.53 15.46
C HIS A 59 11.34 -21.04 14.30
N CYS A 60 11.09 -20.19 13.31
CA CYS A 60 10.30 -20.47 12.11
C CYS A 60 11.16 -20.43 10.85
N ALA A 61 10.79 -21.25 9.87
CA ALA A 61 11.31 -21.21 8.51
C ALA A 61 10.18 -20.86 7.53
N MET A 62 10.47 -20.04 6.52
CA MET A 62 9.50 -19.70 5.49
C MET A 62 9.22 -20.91 4.59
N LYS A 63 7.94 -21.20 4.34
CA LYS A 63 7.45 -22.27 3.44
C LYS A 63 6.83 -21.73 2.16
N GLN A 64 6.04 -20.65 2.25
CA GLN A 64 5.44 -20.01 1.08
C GLN A 64 5.26 -18.51 1.32
N VAL A 65 5.36 -17.72 0.25
CA VAL A 65 5.02 -16.29 0.23
C VAL A 65 4.01 -16.05 -0.89
N HIS A 66 2.88 -15.43 -0.55
CA HIS A 66 1.86 -15.00 -1.51
C HIS A 66 1.74 -13.49 -1.45
N LEU A 67 2.20 -12.81 -2.49
CA LEU A 67 2.11 -11.36 -2.63
C LEU A 67 0.92 -11.00 -3.53
N LEU A 68 0.05 -10.12 -3.05
CA LEU A 68 -0.90 -9.38 -3.88
C LEU A 68 -0.45 -7.91 -3.90
N GLN A 69 -0.11 -7.41 -5.09
CA GLN A 69 0.50 -6.10 -5.32
C GLN A 69 -0.43 -5.22 -6.16
N THR A 70 -0.68 -3.99 -5.73
CA THR A 70 -1.40 -2.98 -6.53
C THR A 70 -0.45 -2.28 -7.50
N PRO A 71 -0.97 -1.68 -8.60
CA PRO A 71 -0.14 -0.90 -9.51
C PRO A 71 0.42 0.36 -8.84
N GLY A 72 1.47 0.91 -9.46
CA GLY A 72 2.10 2.14 -8.99
C GLY A 72 1.28 3.37 -9.32
N ALA A 73 1.81 4.52 -8.91
CA ALA A 73 1.26 5.79 -9.31
C ALA A 73 1.12 5.87 -10.84
N ARG A 74 0.05 6.52 -11.26
CA ARG A 74 -0.40 6.58 -12.65
C ARG A 74 -0.91 7.97 -12.98
N GLN A 75 -1.17 8.19 -14.24
CA GLN A 75 -1.97 9.32 -14.70
C GLN A 75 -3.39 9.24 -14.09
N PRO A 76 -4.12 10.36 -13.99
CA PRO A 76 -5.55 10.33 -13.75
C PRO A 76 -6.25 9.46 -14.79
N ALA A 77 -7.35 8.80 -14.40
CA ALA A 77 -8.18 8.06 -15.35
C ALA A 77 -9.02 9.06 -16.20
N PRO A 78 -9.64 8.65 -17.32
CA PRO A 78 -10.29 9.59 -18.24
C PRO A 78 -11.31 10.51 -17.57
N ASN A 79 -12.23 9.95 -16.76
CA ASN A 79 -13.26 10.74 -16.09
C ASN A 79 -12.69 11.71 -15.02
N PRO A 80 -11.82 11.27 -14.08
CA PRO A 80 -11.12 12.20 -13.19
C PRO A 80 -10.28 13.27 -13.92
N SER A 81 -9.59 12.90 -15.01
CA SER A 81 -8.79 13.85 -15.82
C SER A 81 -9.69 14.93 -16.42
N ALA A 82 -10.80 14.55 -17.04
CA ALA A 82 -11.76 15.49 -17.60
C ALA A 82 -12.34 16.42 -16.52
N SER A 83 -12.64 15.89 -15.32
CA SER A 83 -13.09 16.69 -14.19
C SER A 83 -12.04 17.71 -13.74
N MET A 84 -10.78 17.30 -13.59
CA MET A 84 -9.68 18.19 -13.22
C MET A 84 -9.46 19.29 -14.28
N GLN A 85 -9.51 18.95 -15.56
CA GLN A 85 -9.37 19.92 -16.65
C GLN A 85 -10.54 20.92 -16.67
N ALA A 86 -11.77 20.48 -16.38
CA ALA A 86 -12.92 21.37 -16.22
C ALA A 86 -12.77 22.33 -15.03
N THR A 87 -12.20 21.86 -13.91
CA THR A 87 -11.83 22.73 -12.78
C THR A 87 -10.77 23.75 -13.18
N LEU A 88 -9.71 23.32 -13.88
CA LEU A 88 -8.63 24.20 -14.33
C LEU A 88 -9.15 25.30 -15.26
N ALA A 89 -10.07 24.98 -16.18
CA ALA A 89 -10.66 25.94 -17.11
C ALA A 89 -11.33 27.14 -16.41
N LYS A 90 -11.74 27.00 -15.14
CA LYS A 90 -12.31 28.10 -14.34
C LYS A 90 -11.27 29.09 -13.82
N VAL A 91 -10.03 28.63 -13.64
CA VAL A 91 -9.02 29.35 -12.87
C VAL A 91 -7.73 29.67 -13.62
N ILE A 92 -7.31 28.88 -14.60
CA ILE A 92 -6.02 29.09 -15.29
C ILE A 92 -6.02 30.29 -16.23
N ASN A 93 -4.83 30.77 -16.61
CA ASN A 93 -4.59 31.83 -17.60
C ASN A 93 -5.26 33.19 -17.27
N LYS A 94 -5.61 33.43 -16.01
CA LYS A 94 -6.01 34.76 -15.55
C LYS A 94 -4.79 35.65 -15.34
N THR A 95 -4.96 36.95 -15.59
CA THR A 95 -3.89 37.97 -15.47
C THR A 95 -3.58 38.37 -14.04
N HIS A 96 -4.52 38.13 -13.11
CA HIS A 96 -4.40 38.48 -11.70
C HIS A 96 -5.11 37.42 -10.85
N TYR A 97 -4.56 37.15 -9.66
CA TYR A 97 -5.19 36.35 -8.62
C TYR A 97 -5.12 37.14 -7.33
N ALA A 98 -6.24 37.29 -6.65
CA ALA A 98 -6.29 38.00 -5.38
C ALA A 98 -5.43 37.33 -4.30
N ARG A 99 -5.32 35.99 -4.34
CA ARG A 99 -4.56 35.21 -3.36
C ARG A 99 -3.22 34.78 -3.95
N SER A 100 -2.14 35.09 -3.23
CA SER A 100 -0.77 34.82 -3.67
C SER A 100 -0.49 33.32 -3.93
N GLU A 101 -1.11 32.44 -3.15
CA GLU A 101 -1.00 30.99 -3.29
C GLU A 101 -1.65 30.46 -4.58
N MET A 102 -2.47 31.26 -5.26
CA MET A 102 -3.08 30.93 -6.56
C MET A 102 -2.32 31.51 -7.75
N ALA A 103 -1.32 32.37 -7.52
CA ALA A 103 -0.61 33.08 -8.59
C ALA A 103 0.08 32.13 -9.60
N PHE A 104 0.46 30.93 -9.18
CA PHE A 104 1.05 29.92 -10.07
C PHE A 104 0.12 29.49 -11.22
N LEU A 105 -1.20 29.62 -11.04
CA LEU A 105 -2.22 29.26 -12.04
C LEU A 105 -2.14 30.13 -13.31
N ALA A 106 -1.50 31.31 -13.24
CA ALA A 106 -1.24 32.16 -14.40
C ALA A 106 -0.44 31.43 -15.50
N ASN A 107 0.47 30.55 -15.09
CA ASN A 107 1.41 29.85 -15.98
C ASN A 107 1.28 28.32 -15.89
N TYR A 108 0.25 27.82 -15.22
CA TYR A 108 0.08 26.38 -15.05
C TYR A 108 -0.38 25.73 -16.35
N THR A 109 0.29 24.64 -16.73
CA THR A 109 -0.10 23.79 -17.87
C THR A 109 -0.37 22.39 -17.36
N TYR A 110 -1.53 21.83 -17.69
CA TYR A 110 -1.85 20.44 -17.38
C TYR A 110 -1.02 19.50 -18.27
N ASN A 111 -0.17 18.67 -17.65
CA ASN A 111 0.66 17.69 -18.35
C ASN A 111 0.70 16.33 -17.62
N LEU A 112 -0.47 15.86 -17.17
CA LEU A 112 -0.57 14.60 -16.42
C LEU A 112 -1.02 13.42 -17.28
N GLY A 113 -1.46 13.66 -18.52
CA GLY A 113 -2.18 12.67 -19.33
C GLY A 113 -3.58 12.34 -18.78
N ASP A 114 -4.23 11.35 -19.38
CA ASP A 114 -5.64 11.01 -19.10
C ASP A 114 -5.99 9.52 -19.29
N GLU A 115 -5.04 8.68 -19.69
CA GLU A 115 -5.30 7.26 -20.00
C GLU A 115 -5.25 6.35 -18.77
N GLY A 116 -4.82 6.88 -17.62
CA GLY A 116 -4.57 6.08 -16.42
C GLY A 116 -3.32 5.20 -16.52
N SER A 117 -2.39 5.53 -17.42
CA SER A 117 -1.13 4.82 -17.67
C SER A 117 -0.15 4.95 -16.50
N LEU A 118 0.74 3.96 -16.32
CA LEU A 118 1.79 4.01 -15.28
C LEU A 118 2.73 5.20 -15.56
N ILE A 119 3.09 5.96 -14.53
CA ILE A 119 4.06 7.06 -14.66
C ILE A 119 5.44 6.63 -14.13
N PRO A 120 6.54 7.33 -14.49
CA PRO A 120 7.88 6.97 -14.03
C PRO A 120 8.02 6.86 -12.52
N PHE A 121 7.36 7.74 -11.75
CA PHE A 121 7.32 7.63 -10.29
C PHE A 121 6.72 6.29 -9.83
N GLY A 122 5.59 5.89 -10.42
CA GLY A 122 4.95 4.60 -10.14
C GLY A 122 5.82 3.40 -10.52
N ALA A 123 6.51 3.47 -11.66
CA ALA A 123 7.49 2.44 -12.04
C ALA A 123 8.59 2.27 -10.99
N SER A 124 9.14 3.39 -10.47
CA SER A 124 10.12 3.36 -9.38
C SER A 124 9.56 2.76 -8.10
N GLN A 125 8.31 3.10 -7.73
CA GLN A 125 7.66 2.49 -6.56
C GLN A 125 7.60 0.95 -6.67
N LEU A 126 7.32 0.42 -7.85
CA LEU A 126 7.21 -1.03 -8.06
C LEU A 126 8.58 -1.69 -8.05
N TYR A 127 9.58 -1.03 -8.64
CA TYR A 127 10.97 -1.48 -8.54
C TYR A 127 11.42 -1.56 -7.07
N ASP A 128 11.16 -0.52 -6.27
CA ASP A 128 11.50 -0.51 -4.85
C ASP A 128 10.72 -1.55 -4.06
N ALA A 129 9.44 -1.76 -4.38
CA ALA A 129 8.61 -2.80 -3.79
C ALA A 129 9.19 -4.20 -4.06
N GLY A 130 9.55 -4.49 -5.31
CA GLY A 130 10.19 -5.74 -5.70
C GLY A 130 11.54 -5.96 -4.99
N SER A 131 12.40 -4.94 -4.98
CA SER A 131 13.71 -4.99 -4.32
C SER A 131 13.58 -5.24 -2.82
N THR A 132 12.62 -4.56 -2.17
CA THR A 132 12.32 -4.74 -0.74
C THR A 132 11.87 -6.15 -0.43
N ILE A 133 10.93 -6.68 -1.20
CA ILE A 133 10.38 -8.04 -1.02
C ILE A 133 11.45 -9.10 -1.26
N GLY A 134 12.26 -8.95 -2.31
CA GLY A 134 13.36 -9.87 -2.59
C GLY A 134 14.44 -9.85 -1.50
N LYS A 135 14.82 -8.66 -1.00
CA LYS A 135 15.73 -8.55 0.16
C LYS A 135 15.14 -9.22 1.41
N ARG A 136 13.84 -9.06 1.64
CA ARG A 136 13.16 -9.56 2.85
C ARG A 136 13.11 -11.09 2.92
N TYR A 137 12.77 -11.75 1.81
CA TYR A 137 12.49 -13.19 1.81
C TYR A 137 13.58 -14.04 1.16
N CYS A 138 14.41 -13.47 0.27
CA CYS A 138 15.34 -14.23 -0.57
C CYS A 138 16.81 -13.99 -0.23
N SER A 139 17.11 -13.11 0.73
CA SER A 139 18.49 -12.87 1.17
C SER A 139 19.05 -14.08 1.92
N GLY A 140 20.32 -14.38 1.66
CA GLY A 140 21.07 -15.46 2.30
C GLY A 140 20.99 -16.83 1.60
N PRO A 141 21.77 -17.83 2.04
CA PRO A 141 21.91 -19.11 1.33
C PRO A 141 20.61 -19.91 1.19
N LEU A 142 19.78 -19.94 2.25
CA LEU A 142 18.49 -20.63 2.26
C LEU A 142 17.42 -19.87 1.47
N GLY A 143 17.49 -18.53 1.45
CA GLY A 143 16.58 -17.67 0.68
C GLY A 143 16.68 -17.89 -0.83
N LYS A 144 17.88 -18.23 -1.34
CA LYS A 144 18.09 -18.56 -2.76
C LYS A 144 17.30 -19.79 -3.21
N VAL A 145 17.36 -20.85 -2.41
CA VAL A 145 16.67 -22.12 -2.71
C VAL A 145 15.17 -21.95 -2.56
N PHE A 146 14.75 -21.21 -1.52
CA PHE A 146 13.35 -20.91 -1.25
C PHE A 146 12.69 -20.09 -2.37
N CYS A 147 13.28 -18.96 -2.77
CA CYS A 147 12.62 -18.04 -3.69
C CYS A 147 12.63 -18.53 -5.14
N GLY A 148 13.72 -19.15 -5.61
CA GLY A 148 13.88 -19.51 -7.01
C GLY A 148 13.47 -18.36 -7.95
N THR A 149 12.79 -18.69 -9.06
CA THR A 149 12.05 -17.72 -9.86
C THR A 149 10.61 -17.65 -9.32
N PRO A 150 10.11 -16.47 -8.91
CA PRO A 150 8.74 -16.34 -8.43
C PRO A 150 7.74 -16.62 -9.55
N PHE A 151 6.60 -17.23 -9.20
CA PHE A 151 5.48 -17.38 -10.12
C PHE A 151 4.72 -16.05 -10.18
N LEU A 152 5.04 -15.24 -11.19
CA LEU A 152 4.51 -13.90 -11.37
C LEU A 152 3.30 -13.91 -12.29
N ARG A 153 2.18 -13.33 -11.86
CA ARG A 153 1.00 -13.11 -12.70
C ARG A 153 0.59 -11.65 -12.72
N SER A 154 -0.07 -11.26 -13.79
CA SER A 154 -0.75 -9.98 -13.89
C SER A 154 -2.03 -10.10 -14.69
N SER A 155 -2.95 -9.17 -14.47
CA SER A 155 -4.05 -8.93 -15.40
C SER A 155 -3.53 -8.27 -16.69
N SER A 156 -4.27 -8.38 -17.80
CA SER A 156 -3.81 -7.98 -19.13
C SER A 156 -3.73 -6.47 -19.38
N SER A 157 -4.27 -5.64 -18.49
CA SER A 157 -4.13 -4.18 -18.57
C SER A 157 -2.65 -3.77 -18.68
N THR A 158 -2.35 -2.84 -19.61
CA THR A 158 -0.99 -2.33 -19.85
C THR A 158 -0.33 -1.87 -18.55
N ARG A 159 -1.02 -1.06 -17.73
CA ARG A 159 -0.48 -0.58 -16.45
C ARG A 159 -0.10 -1.72 -15.50
N LEU A 160 -0.88 -2.79 -15.44
CA LEU A 160 -0.60 -3.93 -14.55
C LEU A 160 0.55 -4.78 -15.07
N ARG A 161 0.64 -4.97 -16.39
CA ARG A 161 1.80 -5.62 -17.03
C ARG A 161 3.10 -4.85 -16.80
N GLU A 162 3.07 -3.54 -16.97
CA GLU A 162 4.22 -2.67 -16.69
C GLU A 162 4.57 -2.65 -15.21
N SER A 163 3.57 -2.63 -14.32
CA SER A 163 3.79 -2.74 -12.87
C SER A 163 4.46 -4.06 -12.50
N ALA A 164 4.01 -5.18 -13.09
CA ALA A 164 4.62 -6.49 -12.89
C ALA A 164 6.06 -6.55 -13.42
N GLY A 165 6.33 -5.96 -14.59
CA GLY A 165 7.68 -5.86 -15.14
C GLY A 165 8.63 -5.05 -14.27
N ASN A 166 8.22 -3.86 -13.81
CA ASN A 166 9.04 -3.04 -12.92
C ASN A 166 9.27 -3.72 -11.56
N TRP A 167 8.23 -4.37 -11.02
CA TRP A 167 8.36 -5.17 -9.80
C TRP A 167 9.35 -6.32 -9.97
N SER A 168 9.29 -7.04 -11.10
CA SER A 168 10.18 -8.17 -11.35
C SER A 168 11.63 -7.75 -11.52
N GLU A 169 11.90 -6.62 -12.18
CA GLU A 169 13.24 -6.02 -12.26
C GLU A 169 13.77 -5.60 -10.88
N GLY A 170 12.91 -4.98 -10.06
CA GLY A 170 13.19 -4.65 -8.68
C GLY A 170 13.55 -5.87 -7.85
N PHE A 171 12.74 -6.92 -7.92
CA PHE A 171 13.00 -8.19 -7.24
C PHE A 171 14.32 -8.81 -7.70
N LEU A 172 14.56 -8.87 -9.01
CA LEU A 172 15.79 -9.38 -9.61
C LEU A 172 17.03 -8.61 -9.17
N SER A 173 16.92 -7.28 -8.98
CA SER A 173 18.01 -6.43 -8.47
C SER A 173 18.55 -6.90 -7.12
N SER A 174 17.69 -7.48 -6.28
CA SER A 174 18.07 -8.01 -4.97
C SER A 174 18.62 -9.44 -5.00
N GLN A 175 18.41 -10.17 -6.09
CA GLN A 175 18.85 -11.56 -6.22
C GLN A 175 20.33 -11.66 -6.59
N TYR A 176 20.98 -12.76 -6.18
CA TYR A 176 22.36 -13.04 -6.59
C TYR A 176 22.46 -13.43 -8.06
N THR A 177 21.53 -14.26 -8.54
CA THR A 177 21.42 -14.66 -9.95
C THR A 177 20.52 -13.68 -10.68
N LYS A 178 20.97 -13.18 -11.84
CA LYS A 178 20.26 -12.17 -12.64
C LYS A 178 19.48 -12.79 -13.81
N THR A 179 18.79 -13.90 -13.56
CA THR A 179 17.92 -14.52 -14.57
C THR A 179 16.64 -13.69 -14.73
N PRO A 180 16.32 -13.19 -15.93
CA PRO A 180 15.11 -12.40 -16.16
C PRO A 180 13.84 -13.14 -15.69
N ILE A 181 13.01 -12.45 -14.93
CA ILE A 181 11.74 -12.98 -14.43
C ILE A 181 10.65 -12.54 -15.40
N GLN A 182 10.06 -13.50 -16.10
CA GLN A 182 8.94 -13.24 -17.00
C GLN A 182 7.61 -13.39 -16.23
N THR A 183 6.61 -12.61 -16.63
CA THR A 183 5.25 -12.83 -16.15
C THR A 183 4.78 -14.20 -16.68
N SER A 184 4.57 -15.14 -15.76
CA SER A 184 4.23 -16.53 -16.05
C SER A 184 2.82 -16.66 -16.62
N VAL A 185 1.87 -15.84 -16.15
CA VAL A 185 0.49 -15.80 -16.66
C VAL A 185 0.02 -14.36 -16.76
N ILE A 186 -0.48 -13.99 -17.94
CA ILE A 186 -1.22 -12.75 -18.17
C ILE A 186 -2.69 -13.14 -18.37
N ILE A 187 -3.57 -12.64 -17.50
CA ILE A 187 -5.00 -13.01 -17.51
C ILE A 187 -5.81 -11.94 -18.24
N SER A 188 -6.61 -12.33 -19.23
CA SER A 188 -7.42 -11.41 -20.04
C SER A 188 -8.43 -10.61 -19.18
N GLU A 189 -8.74 -9.38 -19.58
CA GLU A 189 -9.81 -8.55 -19.00
C GLU A 189 -11.05 -8.48 -19.91
N THR A 190 -11.16 -9.38 -20.89
CA THR A 190 -12.37 -9.52 -21.69
C THR A 190 -13.55 -10.00 -20.84
N SER A 191 -14.77 -9.67 -21.25
CA SER A 191 -16.00 -9.96 -20.49
C SER A 191 -16.25 -11.46 -20.24
N ASP A 192 -15.69 -12.33 -21.07
CA ASP A 192 -15.76 -13.79 -20.97
C ASP A 192 -14.61 -14.39 -20.14
N SER A 193 -13.62 -13.59 -19.73
CA SER A 193 -12.48 -14.07 -18.97
C SER A 193 -12.82 -14.29 -17.50
N ARG A 194 -12.39 -15.44 -16.97
CA ARG A 194 -12.41 -15.72 -15.53
C ARG A 194 -11.14 -15.17 -14.88
N ASN A 195 -11.10 -13.86 -14.70
CA ASN A 195 -9.92 -13.16 -14.19
C ASN A 195 -9.99 -12.97 -12.67
N THR A 196 -9.17 -13.73 -11.93
CA THR A 196 -9.07 -13.63 -10.46
C THR A 196 -8.30 -12.41 -9.98
N LEU A 197 -7.65 -11.66 -10.89
CA LEU A 197 -6.87 -10.45 -10.61
C LEU A 197 -7.60 -9.15 -10.97
N SER A 198 -8.85 -9.25 -11.42
CA SER A 198 -9.71 -8.12 -11.80
C SER A 198 -11.09 -8.25 -11.16
N ASN A 199 -11.78 -7.12 -10.96
CA ASN A 199 -13.12 -7.05 -10.39
C ASN A 199 -14.05 -6.42 -11.42
N ASN A 200 -15.19 -7.05 -11.68
CA ASN A 200 -16.11 -6.62 -12.73
C ASN A 200 -17.57 -6.98 -12.46
N CYS A 201 -17.99 -7.18 -11.20
CA CYS A 201 -19.39 -7.47 -10.82
C CYS A 201 -20.36 -6.43 -11.39
N PRO A 202 -21.20 -6.79 -12.37
CA PRO A 202 -22.14 -5.84 -12.97
C PRO A 202 -23.19 -5.32 -11.99
N ASN A 203 -23.67 -6.19 -11.09
CA ASN A 203 -24.73 -5.87 -10.13
C ASN A 203 -24.22 -5.31 -8.80
N LEU A 204 -22.93 -4.96 -8.68
CA LEU A 204 -22.43 -4.31 -7.47
C LEU A 204 -23.08 -2.92 -7.35
N VAL A 205 -23.76 -2.69 -6.22
CA VAL A 205 -24.43 -1.43 -5.94
C VAL A 205 -23.46 -0.51 -5.19
N SER A 206 -23.41 0.74 -5.63
CA SER A 206 -22.60 1.81 -5.04
C SER A 206 -23.48 3.04 -4.78
N ILE A 207 -23.30 3.68 -3.63
CA ILE A 207 -23.89 5.00 -3.32
C ILE A 207 -22.91 6.16 -3.58
N VAL A 208 -21.79 5.87 -4.25
CA VAL A 208 -20.84 6.88 -4.74
C VAL A 208 -21.37 7.40 -6.09
N PRO A 209 -21.43 8.73 -6.33
CA PRO A 209 -20.79 9.79 -5.55
C PRO A 209 -21.62 10.43 -4.43
N ASP A 210 -22.89 10.05 -4.23
CA ASP A 210 -23.78 10.70 -3.24
C ASP A 210 -23.16 10.77 -1.83
N ALA A 211 -22.55 9.68 -1.36
CA ALA A 211 -21.85 9.66 -0.07
C ALA A 211 -20.69 10.69 0.00
N GLN A 212 -19.94 10.85 -1.08
CA GLN A 212 -18.87 11.86 -1.16
C GLN A 212 -19.45 13.27 -1.29
N ASP A 213 -20.56 13.46 -2.01
CA ASP A 213 -21.22 14.75 -2.15
C ASP A 213 -21.74 15.27 -0.80
N GLU A 214 -22.34 14.39 0.02
CA GLU A 214 -22.75 14.70 1.40
C GLU A 214 -21.56 15.13 2.26
N TRP A 215 -20.45 14.39 2.19
CA TRP A 215 -19.25 14.75 2.94
C TRP A 215 -18.67 16.09 2.48
N ARG A 216 -18.52 16.27 1.18
CA ARG A 216 -17.99 17.51 0.61
C ARG A 216 -18.85 18.71 0.95
N ALA A 217 -20.17 18.56 1.08
CA ALA A 217 -21.05 19.63 1.53
C ALA A 217 -20.74 20.12 2.96
N VAL A 218 -20.11 19.29 3.80
CA VAL A 218 -19.70 19.65 5.17
C VAL A 218 -18.40 20.46 5.18
N TRP A 219 -17.34 19.99 4.51
CA TRP A 219 -15.99 20.54 4.71
C TRP A 219 -15.53 21.52 3.62
N THR A 220 -16.00 21.37 2.38
CA THR A 220 -15.53 22.21 1.25
C THR A 220 -16.03 23.67 1.28
N PRO A 221 -17.19 24.05 1.86
CA PRO A 221 -17.64 25.45 1.85
C PRO A 221 -16.63 26.44 2.43
N ALA A 222 -15.94 26.06 3.51
CA ALA A 222 -14.89 26.89 4.12
C ALA A 222 -13.64 27.04 3.21
N VAL A 223 -13.34 26.02 2.40
CA VAL A 223 -12.24 26.07 1.43
C VAL A 223 -12.61 26.93 0.23
N VAL A 224 -13.82 26.76 -0.32
CA VAL A 224 -14.34 27.60 -1.42
C VAL A 224 -14.35 29.06 -1.00
N GLN A 225 -14.94 29.38 0.16
CA GLN A 225 -14.97 30.74 0.69
C GLN A 225 -13.56 31.32 0.84
N ARG A 226 -12.60 30.52 1.33
CA ARG A 226 -11.21 30.96 1.46
C ARG A 226 -10.59 31.27 0.10
N LEU A 227 -10.67 30.36 -0.87
CA LEU A 227 -10.03 30.49 -2.18
C LEU A 227 -10.66 31.59 -3.05
N GLN A 228 -11.93 31.93 -2.82
CA GLN A 228 -12.68 32.88 -3.61
C GLN A 228 -13.18 34.09 -2.82
N SER A 229 -12.51 34.42 -1.72
CA SER A 229 -12.92 35.49 -0.79
C SER A 229 -12.89 36.88 -1.41
N GLU A 230 -11.96 37.12 -2.33
CA GLU A 230 -11.73 38.43 -2.97
C GLU A 230 -12.09 38.43 -4.47
N GLU A 231 -12.13 37.25 -5.10
CA GLU A 231 -12.48 37.08 -6.51
C GLU A 231 -13.30 35.79 -6.68
N SER A 232 -14.40 35.87 -7.43
CA SER A 232 -15.20 34.69 -7.75
C SER A 232 -14.69 34.03 -9.04
N TYR A 233 -14.40 32.74 -8.95
CA TYR A 233 -14.06 31.85 -10.07
C TYR A 233 -15.17 30.79 -10.32
N GLY A 234 -16.27 30.81 -9.56
CA GLY A 234 -17.32 29.78 -9.63
C GLY A 234 -16.84 28.39 -9.21
N LEU A 235 -16.07 28.30 -8.12
CA LEU A 235 -15.58 27.02 -7.60
C LEU A 235 -16.68 26.36 -6.76
N ASN A 236 -16.71 25.03 -6.80
CA ASN A 236 -17.61 24.20 -6.01
C ASN A 236 -16.83 23.12 -5.25
N SER A 237 -17.55 22.24 -4.55
CA SER A 237 -17.00 21.12 -3.80
C SER A 237 -16.10 20.20 -4.63
N THR A 238 -16.50 19.89 -5.86
CA THR A 238 -15.72 19.04 -6.79
C THR A 238 -14.41 19.71 -7.17
N ASP A 239 -14.41 21.03 -7.41
CA ASP A 239 -13.18 21.75 -7.73
C ASP A 239 -12.16 21.71 -6.59
N VAL A 240 -12.64 21.82 -5.34
CA VAL A 240 -11.78 21.68 -4.16
C VAL A 240 -11.11 20.31 -4.13
N LEU A 241 -11.87 19.24 -4.35
CA LEU A 241 -11.28 17.89 -4.39
C LEU A 241 -10.31 17.72 -5.57
N ASN A 242 -10.66 18.28 -6.74
CA ASN A 242 -9.80 18.24 -7.92
C ASN A 242 -8.47 18.95 -7.68
N PHE A 243 -8.42 20.07 -6.96
CA PHE A 243 -7.15 20.70 -6.56
C PHE A 243 -6.30 19.81 -5.65
N ALA A 244 -6.93 19.07 -4.72
CA ALA A 244 -6.19 18.15 -3.85
C ALA A 244 -5.60 16.98 -4.65
N TYR A 245 -6.35 16.43 -5.60
CA TYR A 245 -5.84 15.37 -6.47
C TYR A 245 -4.82 15.89 -7.48
N LEU A 246 -5.00 17.09 -8.04
CA LEU A 246 -3.98 17.75 -8.85
C LEU A 246 -2.69 17.90 -8.06
N CYS A 247 -2.74 18.31 -6.79
CA CYS A 247 -1.56 18.31 -5.92
C CYS A 247 -0.86 16.94 -5.90
N ALA A 248 -1.59 15.85 -5.66
CA ALA A 248 -0.98 14.52 -5.59
C ALA A 248 -0.39 14.08 -6.95
N PHE A 249 -1.20 14.08 -8.02
CA PHE A 249 -0.79 13.60 -9.34
C PHE A 249 0.32 14.45 -9.96
N ASP A 250 0.22 15.78 -9.86
CA ASP A 250 1.24 16.70 -10.36
C ASP A 250 2.55 16.52 -9.60
N SER A 251 2.47 16.34 -8.27
CA SER A 251 3.66 16.09 -7.46
C SER A 251 4.38 14.79 -7.85
N TYR A 252 3.63 13.73 -8.16
CA TYR A 252 4.22 12.48 -8.63
C TYR A 252 4.80 12.61 -10.04
N ALA A 253 4.16 13.39 -10.92
CA ALA A 253 4.64 13.60 -12.28
C ALA A 253 5.96 14.38 -12.33
N ILE A 254 6.11 15.41 -11.47
CA ILE A 254 7.29 16.27 -11.44
C ILE A 254 8.35 15.84 -10.40
N ASN A 255 8.05 14.81 -9.59
CA ASN A 255 8.88 14.35 -8.47
C ASN A 255 9.27 15.48 -7.49
N ALA A 256 8.35 16.42 -7.25
CA ALA A 256 8.49 17.54 -6.31
C ALA A 256 7.09 17.90 -5.77
N THR A 257 6.99 18.75 -4.74
CA THR A 257 5.67 19.17 -4.24
C THR A 257 5.03 20.18 -5.20
N SER A 258 3.86 19.85 -5.72
CA SER A 258 3.08 20.71 -6.60
C SER A 258 2.59 21.96 -5.86
N PRO A 259 2.56 23.15 -6.52
CA PRO A 259 1.96 24.36 -5.93
C PRO A 259 0.49 24.19 -5.53
N PHE A 260 -0.27 23.28 -6.16
CA PHE A 260 -1.64 22.96 -5.73
C PHE A 260 -1.72 22.52 -4.27
N CYS A 261 -0.67 21.89 -3.74
CA CYS A 261 -0.63 21.45 -2.35
C CYS A 261 -0.71 22.63 -1.37
N GLY A 262 -0.21 23.81 -1.79
CA GLY A 262 -0.25 25.04 -1.00
C GLY A 262 -1.63 25.68 -0.90
N LEU A 263 -2.63 25.19 -1.63
CA LEU A 263 -4.02 25.66 -1.53
C LEU A 263 -4.75 25.11 -0.28
N PHE A 264 -4.18 24.10 0.36
CA PHE A 264 -4.78 23.39 1.48
C PHE A 264 -4.02 23.62 2.78
N LYS A 265 -4.76 23.72 3.88
CA LYS A 265 -4.20 23.70 5.22
C LYS A 265 -3.94 22.25 5.64
N SER A 266 -2.99 22.06 6.55
CA SER A 266 -2.57 20.72 7.00
C SER A 266 -3.73 19.84 7.51
N TYR A 267 -4.68 20.42 8.24
CA TYR A 267 -5.83 19.69 8.78
C TYR A 267 -6.87 19.27 7.74
N GLU A 268 -6.87 19.90 6.55
CA GLU A 268 -7.85 19.61 5.48
C GLU A 268 -7.51 18.32 4.74
N TRP A 269 -6.26 17.88 4.82
CA TRP A 269 -5.82 16.59 4.28
C TRP A 269 -6.55 15.41 4.92
N ALA A 270 -6.91 15.49 6.20
CA ALA A 270 -7.73 14.45 6.83
C ALA A 270 -9.14 14.38 6.23
N TYR A 271 -9.66 15.49 5.69
CA TYR A 271 -10.97 15.52 5.01
C TYR A 271 -10.89 14.96 3.59
N ILE A 272 -9.77 15.21 2.90
CA ILE A 272 -9.45 14.64 1.58
C ILE A 272 -9.26 13.13 1.69
N GLU A 273 -8.54 12.65 2.72
CA GLU A 273 -8.43 11.22 3.00
C GLU A 273 -9.81 10.58 3.18
N TYR A 274 -10.67 11.21 3.98
CA TYR A 274 -12.00 10.67 4.23
C TYR A 274 -12.91 10.65 2.99
N ASP A 275 -12.73 11.59 2.06
CA ASP A 275 -13.40 11.53 0.76
C ASP A 275 -13.01 10.27 -0.03
N GLY A 276 -11.73 9.91 -0.02
CA GLY A 276 -11.23 8.65 -0.58
C GLY A 276 -11.63 7.40 0.22
N ASP A 277 -11.82 7.52 1.54
CA ASP A 277 -12.39 6.44 2.36
C ASP A 277 -13.83 6.13 1.94
N LEU A 278 -14.66 7.16 1.74
CA LEU A 278 -16.04 7.00 1.29
C LEU A 278 -16.13 6.42 -0.13
N ASP A 279 -15.27 6.86 -1.07
CA ASP A 279 -15.16 6.27 -2.42
C ASP A 279 -14.95 4.74 -2.34
N LYS A 280 -13.97 4.31 -1.55
CA LYS A 280 -13.62 2.88 -1.47
C LYS A 280 -14.57 2.08 -0.64
N TYR A 281 -15.06 2.62 0.47
CA TYR A 281 -15.96 1.93 1.36
C TYR A 281 -17.30 1.63 0.67
N TYR A 282 -17.93 2.66 0.11
CA TYR A 282 -19.25 2.56 -0.51
C TYR A 282 -19.22 2.15 -1.99
N GLY A 283 -18.06 2.28 -2.65
CA GLY A 283 -17.90 1.86 -4.04
C GLY A 283 -17.40 0.43 -4.20
N ASN A 284 -16.57 -0.10 -3.28
CA ASN A 284 -15.84 -1.34 -3.55
C ASN A 284 -15.57 -2.25 -2.35
N ALA A 285 -15.88 -1.88 -1.11
CA ALA A 285 -15.51 -2.65 0.07
C ALA A 285 -16.70 -3.15 0.88
N TYR A 286 -16.49 -4.22 1.64
CA TYR A 286 -17.50 -4.73 2.56
C TYR A 286 -17.39 -4.02 3.92
N PRO A 287 -18.51 -3.70 4.60
CA PRO A 287 -19.90 -3.91 4.20
C PRO A 287 -20.54 -2.78 3.36
N GLY A 288 -19.82 -1.69 3.07
CA GLY A 288 -20.38 -0.50 2.41
C GLY A 288 -20.92 -0.73 0.99
N ALA A 289 -20.30 -1.62 0.23
CA ALA A 289 -20.71 -2.03 -1.12
C ALA A 289 -21.16 -3.50 -1.12
N PRO A 290 -22.47 -3.79 -1.20
CA PRO A 290 -22.98 -5.15 -1.32
C PRO A 290 -22.34 -5.90 -2.50
N LEU A 291 -22.09 -7.20 -2.33
CA LEU A 291 -21.38 -8.08 -3.28
C LEU A 291 -19.87 -7.80 -3.45
N SER A 292 -19.28 -6.79 -2.79
CA SER A 292 -17.84 -6.49 -2.90
C SER A 292 -16.94 -7.71 -2.63
N ARG A 293 -17.20 -8.49 -1.57
CA ARG A 293 -16.40 -9.70 -1.25
C ARG A 293 -16.39 -10.71 -2.37
N SER A 294 -17.47 -10.85 -3.14
CA SER A 294 -17.54 -11.82 -4.24
C SER A 294 -16.39 -11.65 -5.24
N GLN A 295 -15.87 -10.42 -5.36
CA GLN A 295 -14.79 -10.09 -6.27
C GLN A 295 -13.44 -10.67 -5.85
N GLY A 296 -13.26 -10.96 -4.56
CA GLY A 296 -12.08 -11.64 -4.03
C GLY A 296 -12.17 -13.16 -4.07
N ALA A 297 -13.34 -13.73 -4.36
CA ALA A 297 -13.60 -15.16 -4.14
C ALA A 297 -12.69 -16.07 -4.99
N GLY A 298 -12.45 -15.70 -6.25
CA GLY A 298 -11.54 -16.42 -7.14
C GLY A 298 -10.09 -16.41 -6.66
N TYR A 299 -9.58 -15.24 -6.26
CA TYR A 299 -8.23 -15.11 -5.71
C TYR A 299 -8.06 -15.94 -4.42
N VAL A 300 -9.06 -15.91 -3.53
CA VAL A 300 -9.01 -16.66 -2.27
C VAL A 300 -9.05 -18.17 -2.52
N ASN A 301 -9.79 -18.65 -3.52
CA ASN A 301 -9.74 -20.05 -3.92
C ASN A 301 -8.33 -20.45 -4.41
N GLU A 302 -7.65 -19.61 -5.20
CA GLU A 302 -6.26 -19.85 -5.60
C GLU A 302 -5.31 -19.85 -4.41
N LEU A 303 -5.47 -18.91 -3.47
CA LEU A 303 -4.68 -18.86 -2.24
C LEU A 303 -4.85 -20.14 -1.40
N LEU A 304 -6.10 -20.59 -1.20
CA LEU A 304 -6.40 -21.82 -0.47
C LEU A 304 -5.80 -23.05 -1.15
N ALA A 305 -5.90 -23.14 -2.48
CA ALA A 305 -5.30 -24.21 -3.28
C ALA A 305 -3.78 -24.27 -3.08
N ARG A 306 -3.10 -23.12 -3.16
CA ARG A 306 -1.65 -23.04 -2.92
C ARG A 306 -1.27 -23.37 -1.48
N LEU A 307 -2.04 -22.88 -0.50
CA LEU A 307 -1.80 -23.13 0.91
C LEU A 307 -2.04 -24.58 1.31
N THR A 308 -2.96 -25.30 0.68
CA THR A 308 -3.30 -26.70 0.99
C THR A 308 -2.52 -27.71 0.14
N SER A 309 -1.84 -27.24 -0.91
CA SER A 309 -1.26 -28.08 -1.97
C SER A 309 -2.31 -28.89 -2.75
N ASP A 310 -3.60 -28.58 -2.62
CA ASP A 310 -4.65 -29.04 -3.50
C ASP A 310 -4.60 -28.21 -4.79
N ARG A 311 -4.03 -28.81 -5.85
CA ARG A 311 -3.80 -28.10 -7.12
C ARG A 311 -5.01 -28.08 -8.05
N SER A 312 -6.19 -28.53 -7.60
CA SER A 312 -7.43 -28.54 -8.41
C SER A 312 -7.81 -27.17 -9.01
N TYR A 313 -7.26 -26.08 -8.48
CA TYR A 313 -7.53 -24.71 -8.92
C TYR A 313 -6.32 -23.98 -9.55
N VAL A 314 -5.11 -24.58 -9.56
CA VAL A 314 -3.84 -23.89 -9.95
C VAL A 314 -2.83 -24.82 -10.67
N ASP A 315 -3.15 -25.29 -11.87
CA ASP A 315 -2.37 -26.33 -12.58
C ASP A 315 -0.90 -25.98 -12.88
N LYS A 316 -0.54 -24.70 -12.97
CA LYS A 316 0.82 -24.24 -13.34
C LYS A 316 1.69 -23.81 -12.16
N ASP A 317 1.17 -23.94 -10.93
CA ASP A 317 1.73 -23.24 -9.79
C ASP A 317 2.52 -24.15 -8.84
N THR A 318 3.84 -24.23 -9.06
CA THR A 318 4.71 -25.21 -8.39
C THR A 318 5.81 -24.59 -7.54
N THR A 319 5.87 -23.26 -7.47
CA THR A 319 6.88 -22.52 -6.70
C THR A 319 6.49 -22.38 -5.23
N GLN A 320 7.34 -21.73 -4.44
CA GLN A 320 7.04 -21.32 -3.06
C GLN A 320 6.83 -19.81 -2.93
N PHE A 321 7.03 -19.08 -4.03
CA PHE A 321 6.89 -17.64 -4.09
C PHE A 321 5.91 -17.29 -5.22
N TYR A 322 4.78 -16.72 -4.85
CA TYR A 322 3.72 -16.29 -5.76
C TYR A 322 3.60 -14.77 -5.69
N ALA A 323 3.63 -14.12 -6.86
CA ALA A 323 3.46 -12.68 -6.97
C ALA A 323 2.32 -12.38 -7.94
N ASP A 324 1.27 -11.75 -7.45
CA ASP A 324 0.08 -11.40 -8.22
C ASP A 324 -0.04 -9.88 -8.28
N VAL A 325 -0.04 -9.30 -9.48
CA VAL A 325 -0.26 -7.86 -9.68
C VAL A 325 -1.70 -7.63 -10.17
N GLY A 326 -2.51 -7.00 -9.33
CA GLY A 326 -3.94 -6.78 -9.56
C GLY A 326 -4.41 -5.40 -9.11
N TYR A 327 -5.71 -5.14 -9.20
CA TYR A 327 -6.28 -3.84 -8.83
C TYR A 327 -6.43 -3.67 -7.30
N ASN A 328 -6.39 -2.43 -6.83
CA ASN A 328 -6.67 -2.08 -5.43
C ASN A 328 -8.04 -2.58 -4.96
N ASN A 329 -9.07 -2.51 -5.80
CA ASN A 329 -10.42 -2.99 -5.46
C ASN A 329 -10.45 -4.50 -5.17
N LEU A 330 -9.55 -5.29 -5.78
CA LEU A 330 -9.48 -6.73 -5.51
C LEU A 330 -8.93 -6.95 -4.11
N MET A 331 -7.91 -6.18 -3.75
CA MET A 331 -7.32 -6.23 -2.42
C MET A 331 -8.34 -5.85 -1.33
N LEU A 332 -9.22 -4.87 -1.59
CA LEU A 332 -10.34 -4.55 -0.69
C LEU A 332 -11.32 -5.72 -0.54
N ALA A 333 -11.68 -6.39 -1.64
CA ALA A 333 -12.57 -7.56 -1.59
C ALA A 333 -11.96 -8.71 -0.77
N VAL A 334 -10.65 -8.97 -0.95
CA VAL A 334 -9.91 -9.98 -0.18
C VAL A 334 -9.84 -9.60 1.31
N PHE A 335 -9.62 -8.32 1.65
CA PHE A 335 -9.69 -7.85 3.04
C PHE A 335 -11.07 -8.08 3.67
N GLY A 336 -12.14 -7.86 2.90
CA GLY A 336 -13.51 -8.16 3.34
C GLY A 336 -13.75 -9.65 3.63
N ILE A 337 -13.13 -10.56 2.87
CA ILE A 337 -13.20 -12.01 3.13
C ILE A 337 -12.37 -12.39 4.37
N LEU A 338 -11.18 -11.80 4.51
CA LEU A 338 -10.29 -12.03 5.66
C LEU A 338 -10.83 -11.43 6.97
N GLY A 339 -11.86 -10.56 6.89
CA GLY A 339 -12.43 -9.88 8.05
C GLY A 339 -11.55 -8.76 8.59
N PHE A 340 -10.77 -8.10 7.72
CA PHE A 340 -9.98 -6.94 8.08
C PHE A 340 -10.75 -5.64 7.87
N PHE A 341 -10.41 -4.61 8.66
CA PHE A 341 -10.95 -3.26 8.54
C PHE A 341 -12.50 -3.20 8.59
N GLN A 342 -13.09 -3.97 9.50
CA GLN A 342 -14.54 -4.15 9.64
C GLN A 342 -15.14 -3.05 10.52
N ASP A 343 -15.21 -1.83 10.01
CA ASP A 343 -15.93 -0.75 10.67
C ASP A 343 -17.45 -0.88 10.47
N ASP A 344 -18.22 -0.26 11.36
CA ASP A 344 -19.62 0.07 11.10
C ASP A 344 -19.72 0.99 9.86
N PRO A 345 -20.90 1.08 9.18
CA PRO A 345 -21.09 1.99 8.06
C PRO A 345 -20.52 3.40 8.31
N LEU A 346 -19.59 3.81 7.44
CA LEU A 346 -18.89 5.08 7.58
C LEU A 346 -19.87 6.26 7.43
N SER A 347 -19.95 7.13 8.43
CA SER A 347 -20.82 8.30 8.35
C SER A 347 -20.45 9.22 7.19
N THR A 348 -21.40 9.55 6.32
CA THR A 348 -21.18 10.46 5.19
C THR A 348 -20.97 11.92 5.60
N THR A 349 -21.13 12.26 6.87
CA THR A 349 -21.04 13.67 7.35
C THR A 349 -20.16 13.86 8.58
N LEU A 350 -19.80 12.78 9.30
CA LEU A 350 -19.03 12.86 10.55
C LEU A 350 -18.01 11.71 10.64
N PRO A 351 -16.76 11.94 10.21
CA PRO A 351 -15.73 10.91 10.22
C PRO A 351 -15.46 10.39 11.63
N CYS A 352 -15.47 9.06 11.82
CA CYS A 352 -14.99 8.44 13.05
C CYS A 352 -13.44 8.51 13.09
N PRO A 353 -12.82 9.15 14.09
CA PRO A 353 -11.36 9.25 14.18
C PRO A 353 -10.67 7.90 14.44
N MET A 354 -11.40 6.94 15.00
CA MET A 354 -10.87 5.60 15.35
C MET A 354 -11.17 4.54 14.28
N ARG A 355 -11.72 4.93 13.13
CA ARG A 355 -12.02 4.00 12.04
C ARG A 355 -10.76 3.24 11.62
N SER A 356 -10.93 1.97 11.32
CA SER A 356 -9.87 1.12 10.77
C SER A 356 -9.77 1.26 9.25
N PHE A 357 -10.86 1.62 8.58
CA PHE A 357 -10.94 1.84 7.15
C PHE A 357 -10.31 3.18 6.76
N VAL A 358 -9.05 3.12 6.36
CA VAL A 358 -8.26 4.27 5.87
C VAL A 358 -7.60 3.87 4.56
N SER A 359 -8.13 4.38 3.44
CA SER A 359 -7.78 3.99 2.07
C SER A 359 -6.28 4.10 1.79
N SER A 360 -5.61 5.16 2.28
CA SER A 360 -4.17 5.36 2.10
C SER A 360 -3.31 4.32 2.83
N LYS A 361 -3.83 3.73 3.91
CA LYS A 361 -3.16 2.68 4.69
C LYS A 361 -3.50 1.27 4.20
N MET A 362 -4.61 1.12 3.48
CA MET A 362 -5.08 -0.16 2.99
C MET A 362 -4.62 -0.42 1.57
N VAL A 363 -4.93 0.49 0.64
CA VAL A 363 -4.78 0.27 -0.81
C VAL A 363 -4.18 1.45 -1.57
N PRO A 364 -3.04 2.03 -1.12
CA PRO A 364 -2.36 3.10 -1.84
C PRO A 364 -1.80 2.61 -3.18
N PHE A 365 -1.29 3.54 -3.99
CA PHE A 365 -0.40 3.20 -5.11
C PHE A 365 0.79 2.38 -4.61
N ALA A 366 1.09 1.29 -5.30
CA ALA A 366 2.08 0.28 -4.92
C ALA A 366 1.86 -0.37 -3.53
N GLY A 367 0.64 -0.28 -2.99
CA GLY A 367 0.18 -1.05 -1.84
C GLY A 367 0.26 -2.57 -2.05
N ARG A 368 0.37 -3.31 -0.95
CA ARG A 368 0.58 -4.76 -0.97
C ARG A 368 0.02 -5.49 0.24
N MET A 369 -0.47 -6.69 -0.03
CA MET A 369 -0.75 -7.71 0.98
C MET A 369 0.22 -8.88 0.81
N VAL A 370 0.75 -9.41 1.90
CA VAL A 370 1.59 -10.62 1.89
C VAL A 370 1.04 -11.66 2.86
N VAL A 371 0.76 -12.85 2.35
CA VAL A 371 0.49 -14.03 3.18
C VAL A 371 1.76 -14.86 3.28
N GLU A 372 2.22 -15.11 4.49
CA GLU A 372 3.38 -15.92 4.80
C GLU A 372 2.93 -17.25 5.39
N SER A 373 3.39 -18.35 4.82
CA SER A 373 3.25 -19.70 5.39
C SER A 373 4.59 -20.09 6.01
N LEU A 374 4.58 -20.46 7.28
CA LEU A 374 5.77 -20.67 8.11
C LEU A 374 5.73 -22.06 8.73
N ASP A 375 6.89 -22.69 8.87
CA ASP A 375 7.07 -23.95 9.60
C ASP A 375 7.91 -23.67 10.86
N CYS A 376 7.26 -23.72 12.02
CA CYS A 376 7.83 -23.31 13.30
C CYS A 376 8.13 -24.51 14.19
N SER A 377 9.29 -24.51 14.83
CA SER A 377 9.63 -25.53 15.84
C SER A 377 8.78 -25.38 17.10
N GLY A 378 8.62 -26.46 17.87
CA GLY A 378 7.83 -26.46 19.12
C GLY A 378 8.28 -25.43 20.17
N ALA A 379 9.52 -24.94 20.08
CA ALA A 379 10.02 -23.84 20.92
C ALA A 379 9.23 -22.53 20.74
N PHE A 380 8.63 -22.31 19.57
CA PHE A 380 7.86 -21.11 19.24
C PHE A 380 6.63 -20.93 20.13
N GLU A 381 5.87 -22.00 20.39
CA GLU A 381 4.66 -21.92 21.22
C GLU A 381 4.91 -22.20 22.71
N GLY A 382 5.93 -23.01 23.04
CA GLY A 382 6.08 -23.60 24.37
C GLY A 382 7.45 -23.43 25.03
N GLY A 383 8.33 -22.62 24.44
CA GLY A 383 9.70 -22.43 24.93
C GLY A 383 10.47 -23.75 25.06
N TYR A 384 11.27 -23.88 26.11
CA TYR A 384 12.09 -25.08 26.37
C TYR A 384 11.27 -26.38 26.38
N TRP A 385 10.09 -26.37 27.01
CA TRP A 385 9.19 -27.52 27.07
C TRP A 385 8.56 -27.84 25.72
N GLY A 386 8.19 -26.82 24.95
CA GLY A 386 7.73 -26.98 23.57
C GLY A 386 8.79 -27.63 22.68
N LYS A 387 10.08 -27.34 22.88
CA LYS A 387 11.17 -28.01 22.15
C LYS A 387 11.28 -29.51 22.43
N ILE A 388 10.95 -29.95 23.65
CA ILE A 388 11.07 -31.35 24.08
C ILE A 388 9.81 -32.14 23.72
N PHE A 389 8.64 -31.53 23.88
CA PHE A 389 7.35 -32.25 23.85
C PHE A 389 6.48 -31.91 22.63
N LYS A 390 6.76 -30.83 21.89
CA LYS A 390 6.01 -30.45 20.68
C LYS A 390 6.86 -30.61 19.42
N GLY A 391 6.23 -31.17 18.38
CA GLY A 391 6.78 -31.22 17.03
C GLY A 391 6.77 -29.86 16.35
N ARG A 392 7.05 -29.85 15.04
CA ARG A 392 6.93 -28.66 14.21
C ARG A 392 5.45 -28.38 13.87
N THR A 393 5.08 -27.12 13.78
CA THR A 393 3.71 -26.65 13.50
C THR A 393 3.75 -25.59 12.43
N ASP A 394 2.86 -25.71 11.44
CA ASP A 394 2.72 -24.71 10.38
C ASP A 394 1.82 -23.55 10.84
N PHE A 395 2.26 -22.32 10.56
CA PHE A 395 1.52 -21.09 10.83
C PHE A 395 1.34 -20.26 9.56
N VAL A 396 0.33 -19.40 9.58
CA VAL A 396 0.12 -18.34 8.62
C VAL A 396 0.16 -16.99 9.32
N ARG A 397 0.78 -16.02 8.67
CA ARG A 397 0.73 -14.59 9.03
C ARG A 397 0.31 -13.79 7.80
N VAL A 398 -0.46 -12.73 8.00
CA VAL A 398 -0.86 -11.81 6.93
C VAL A 398 -0.36 -10.41 7.24
N MET A 399 0.27 -9.78 6.24
CA MET A 399 0.81 -8.43 6.31
C MET A 399 0.07 -7.53 5.32
N VAL A 400 -0.37 -6.35 5.76
CA VAL A 400 -0.93 -5.30 4.88
C VAL A 400 -0.04 -4.08 5.00
N ASN A 401 0.62 -3.69 3.91
CA ASN A 401 1.54 -2.55 3.87
C ASN A 401 2.53 -2.53 5.06
N ASP A 402 3.18 -3.67 5.29
CA ASP A 402 4.14 -3.94 6.37
C ASP A 402 3.56 -4.05 7.80
N GLN A 403 2.26 -3.82 8.01
CA GLN A 403 1.57 -4.12 9.27
C GLN A 403 1.17 -5.59 9.36
N ALA A 404 1.57 -6.27 10.44
CA ALA A 404 1.07 -7.61 10.76
C ALA A 404 -0.38 -7.52 11.25
N MET A 405 -1.27 -8.26 10.60
CA MET A 405 -2.70 -8.24 10.88
C MET A 405 -3.03 -9.21 12.00
N ASP A 406 -3.98 -8.81 12.86
CA ASP A 406 -4.56 -9.68 13.88
C ASP A 406 -5.53 -10.67 13.21
N LEU A 407 -5.26 -11.96 13.36
CA LEU A 407 -6.06 -13.07 12.81
C LEU A 407 -7.02 -13.67 13.84
N THR A 408 -7.14 -13.09 15.04
CA THR A 408 -7.95 -13.61 16.14
C THR A 408 -9.43 -13.73 15.76
N SER A 409 -9.99 -12.75 15.05
CA SER A 409 -11.39 -12.77 14.60
C SER A 409 -11.67 -13.86 13.57
N LEU A 410 -10.68 -14.18 12.73
CA LEU A 410 -10.78 -15.20 11.69
C LEU A 410 -10.56 -16.61 12.27
N CYS A 411 -9.45 -16.82 12.97
CA CYS A 411 -9.00 -18.14 13.42
C CYS A 411 -9.50 -18.55 14.82
N GLY A 412 -9.93 -17.58 15.63
CA GLY A 412 -10.27 -17.78 17.03
C GLY A 412 -9.08 -17.71 17.98
N GLN A 413 -9.31 -17.17 19.19
CA GLN A 413 -8.28 -16.89 20.19
C GLN A 413 -7.39 -18.07 20.59
N SER A 414 -7.91 -19.30 20.54
CA SER A 414 -7.18 -20.52 20.91
C SER A 414 -6.27 -21.06 19.81
N LYS A 415 -6.35 -20.50 18.59
CA LYS A 415 -5.60 -20.93 17.41
C LYS A 415 -4.56 -19.92 16.96
N VAL A 416 -4.42 -18.83 17.71
CA VAL A 416 -3.49 -17.76 17.41
C VAL A 416 -2.44 -17.59 18.51
N THR A 417 -1.28 -17.08 18.14
CA THR A 417 -0.20 -16.69 19.06
C THR A 417 0.36 -15.31 18.66
N GLU A 418 1.31 -14.79 19.46
CA GLU A 418 1.97 -13.51 19.21
C GLU A 418 0.97 -12.36 18.98
N ARG A 419 0.08 -12.18 19.96
CA ARG A 419 -1.01 -11.18 19.94
C ARG A 419 -1.91 -11.30 18.71
N GLY A 420 -2.18 -12.53 18.27
CA GLY A 420 -3.10 -12.78 17.16
C GLY A 420 -2.46 -12.81 15.78
N THR A 421 -1.19 -12.44 15.65
CA THR A 421 -0.54 -12.26 14.33
C THR A 421 -0.10 -13.55 13.65
N TYR A 422 -0.10 -14.66 14.38
CA TYR A 422 0.21 -15.99 13.86
C TYR A 422 -0.98 -16.90 14.11
N CYS A 423 -1.56 -17.47 13.05
CA CYS A 423 -2.62 -18.45 13.12
C CYS A 423 -2.11 -19.81 12.66
N THR A 424 -2.51 -20.91 13.32
CA THR A 424 -2.13 -22.24 12.80
C THR A 424 -2.66 -22.41 11.38
N ARG A 425 -1.86 -22.99 10.48
CA ARG A 425 -2.22 -23.10 9.05
C ARG A 425 -3.55 -23.83 8.84
N SER A 426 -3.82 -24.88 9.62
CA SER A 426 -5.08 -25.61 9.54
C SER A 426 -6.29 -24.73 9.92
N ALA A 427 -6.20 -23.97 11.02
CA ALA A 427 -7.26 -23.08 11.44
C ALA A 427 -7.47 -21.93 10.43
N PHE A 428 -6.37 -21.38 9.88
CA PHE A 428 -6.45 -20.33 8.87
C PHE A 428 -7.16 -20.83 7.60
N VAL A 429 -6.76 -22.00 7.09
CA VAL A 429 -7.37 -22.60 5.89
C VAL A 429 -8.85 -22.90 6.11
N GLU A 430 -9.21 -23.51 7.24
CA GLU A 430 -10.60 -23.83 7.57
C GLU A 430 -11.46 -22.57 7.66
N ALA A 431 -11.01 -21.57 8.41
CA ALA A 431 -11.73 -20.31 8.59
C ALA A 431 -11.86 -19.53 7.27
N LEU A 432 -10.78 -19.44 6.50
CA LEU A 432 -10.78 -18.74 5.21
C LEU A 432 -11.66 -19.45 4.18
N ALA A 433 -11.66 -20.79 4.14
CA ALA A 433 -12.57 -21.55 3.27
C ALA A 433 -14.04 -21.28 3.62
N LYS A 434 -14.37 -21.23 4.91
CA LYS A 434 -15.72 -20.89 5.38
C LYS A 434 -16.12 -19.46 5.01
N ALA A 435 -15.23 -18.48 5.21
CA ALA A 435 -15.47 -17.10 4.80
C ALA A 435 -15.63 -16.98 3.27
N ASN A 436 -14.80 -17.68 2.51
CA ASN A 436 -14.84 -17.66 1.05
C ASN A 436 -16.09 -18.32 0.47
N ALA A 437 -16.66 -19.31 1.15
CA ALA A 437 -17.94 -19.91 0.73
C ALA A 437 -19.08 -18.87 0.74
N VAL A 438 -19.06 -17.91 1.68
CA VAL A 438 -20.02 -16.80 1.71
C VAL A 438 -19.81 -15.89 0.49
N ALA A 439 -18.57 -15.48 0.23
CA ALA A 439 -18.24 -14.65 -0.93
C ALA A 439 -18.55 -15.34 -2.28
N THR A 440 -18.35 -16.66 -2.35
CA THR A 440 -18.70 -17.47 -3.53
C THR A 440 -20.20 -17.50 -3.76
N LYS A 441 -21.01 -17.57 -2.70
CA LYS A 441 -22.48 -17.45 -2.83
C LYS A 441 -22.88 -16.04 -3.27
N GLU A 442 -22.23 -15.00 -2.75
CA GLU A 442 -22.47 -13.62 -3.20
C GLU A 442 -22.13 -13.42 -4.68
N PHE A 443 -21.15 -14.17 -5.22
CA PHE A 443 -20.79 -14.12 -6.63
C PHE A 443 -21.96 -14.46 -7.57
N GLU A 444 -22.89 -15.32 -7.15
CA GLU A 444 -24.12 -15.62 -7.90
C GLU A 444 -24.99 -14.36 -8.12
N GLY A 445 -24.90 -13.40 -7.18
CA GLY A 445 -25.59 -12.11 -7.25
C GLY A 445 -25.00 -11.14 -8.28
N CYS A 446 -23.77 -11.36 -8.74
CA CYS A 446 -23.11 -10.43 -9.68
C CYS A 446 -23.78 -10.37 -11.05
N GLY A 447 -24.48 -11.42 -11.48
CA GLY A 447 -25.22 -11.41 -12.74
C GLY A 447 -24.36 -11.58 -14.00
N PHE A 448 -23.20 -12.23 -13.89
CA PHE A 448 -22.42 -12.61 -15.09
C PHE A 448 -23.24 -13.54 -15.99
N GLY A 449 -23.42 -13.17 -17.26
CA GLY A 449 -24.09 -14.01 -18.26
C GLY A 449 -25.63 -14.02 -18.20
N LYS A 450 -26.26 -13.00 -17.62
CA LYS A 450 -27.70 -12.74 -17.74
C LYS A 450 -28.00 -11.69 -18.80
#